data_AF-A0A0S9PBA7-F1
#
_entry.id   AF-A0A0S9PBA7-F1
#
_cell.length_a   1.000
_cell.length_b   1.000
_cell.length_c   1.000
_cell.angle_alpha   90.00
_cell.angle_beta   90.00
_cell.angle_gamma   90.00
#
_symmetry.space_group_name_H-M   'P 1'
#
loop_
_entity.id
_entity.type
_entity.pdbx_description
1 polymer ?
#
loop_
_entity_poly.entity_id
_entity_poly.type
_entity_poly.pdbx_seq_one_letter_code
_entity_poly.pdbx_strand_id
1 'polypeptide(L)'
;MDSAEQLLQRWLDRGDDVDAAWQQAVPGPSVDVVSSRLSSIPKSFLDDRVSLLGLAGDVLGADRGRTPASTEIVQLLTDVAQTRSSAARRGAAIALWLWASEDLLGAFTPRLETAHASRTLAALALRLAAVVDPSEWISDAERRDEAARTFLLWSGALPAGEDRETARSLLDMRDSLQRNGALAAAAAEHAHRLEVTRALNDARAREAAARYTHE
;
A
#
# COMPACT_ATOMS: atom_id res chain seq x y z
N MET A 1 -4.70 0.92 18.84
CA MET A 1 -4.27 1.12 17.45
C MET A 1 -4.36 -0.23 16.76
N ASP A 2 -5.26 -0.33 15.79
CA ASP A 2 -5.41 -1.51 14.93
C ASP A 2 -4.06 -1.82 14.24
N SER A 3 -3.81 -3.08 13.90
CA SER A 3 -2.62 -3.48 13.14
C SER A 3 -2.51 -2.68 11.84
N ALA A 4 -3.63 -2.37 11.18
CA ALA A 4 -3.68 -1.55 9.97
C ALA A 4 -3.22 -0.10 10.23
N GLU A 5 -3.75 0.55 11.28
CA GLU A 5 -3.36 1.91 11.68
C GLU A 5 -1.86 2.02 12.01
N GLN A 6 -1.29 0.99 12.64
CA GLN A 6 0.15 0.95 12.95
C GLN A 6 1.03 0.92 11.71
N LEU A 7 0.61 0.17 10.68
CA LEU A 7 1.33 0.11 9.42
C LEU A 7 1.24 1.45 8.68
N LEU A 8 0.04 2.04 8.62
CA LEU A 8 -0.16 3.35 7.99
C LEU A 8 0.61 4.45 8.72
N GLN A 9 0.63 4.45 10.06
CA GLN A 9 1.42 5.43 10.81
C GLN A 9 2.91 5.32 10.47
N ARG A 10 3.47 4.11 10.43
CA ARG A 10 4.86 3.89 10.02
C ARG A 10 5.14 4.33 8.58
N TRP A 11 4.17 4.16 7.67
CA TRP A 11 4.26 4.69 6.31
C TRP A 11 4.29 6.23 6.31
N LEU A 12 3.40 6.88 7.06
CA LEU A 12 3.33 8.34 7.16
C LEU A 12 4.60 8.94 7.79
N ASP A 13 5.15 8.30 8.81
CA ASP A 13 6.36 8.75 9.51
C ASP A 13 7.61 8.77 8.59
N ARG A 14 7.60 8.02 7.47
CA ARG A 14 8.66 8.06 6.46
C ARG A 14 8.66 9.35 5.65
N GLY A 15 7.51 10.01 5.52
CA GLY A 15 7.38 11.26 4.76
C GLY A 15 7.67 11.14 3.26
N ASP A 16 7.47 9.94 2.67
CA ASP A 16 7.63 9.72 1.24
C ASP A 16 6.60 10.58 0.43
N ASP A 17 7.09 11.46 -0.46
CA ASP A 17 6.26 12.41 -1.20
C ASP A 17 5.69 11.79 -2.50
N VAL A 18 4.36 11.62 -2.52
CA VAL A 18 3.61 11.07 -3.67
C VAL A 18 3.68 11.97 -4.90
N ASP A 19 3.59 13.29 -4.75
CA ASP A 19 3.63 14.19 -5.90
C ASP A 19 5.03 14.21 -6.50
N ALA A 20 6.07 14.20 -5.67
CA ALA A 20 7.45 14.04 -6.14
C ALA A 20 7.66 12.71 -6.86
N ALA A 21 7.10 11.60 -6.35
CA ALA A 21 7.16 10.29 -7.01
C ALA A 21 6.54 10.34 -8.41
N TRP A 22 5.38 10.97 -8.57
CA TRP A 22 4.76 11.17 -9.87
C TRP A 22 5.59 12.06 -10.81
N GLN A 23 6.15 13.16 -10.30
CA GLN A 23 6.94 14.07 -11.14
C GLN A 23 8.22 13.43 -11.66
N GLN A 24 8.87 12.62 -10.83
CA GLN A 24 10.14 11.95 -11.15
C GLN A 24 9.96 10.64 -11.92
N ALA A 25 8.73 10.11 -12.02
CA ALA A 25 8.48 8.85 -12.69
C ALA A 25 8.85 8.91 -14.19
N VAL A 26 9.60 7.90 -14.64
CA VAL A 26 10.02 7.73 -16.04
C VAL A 26 9.27 6.58 -16.69
N PRO A 27 9.21 6.48 -18.03
CA PRO A 27 8.58 5.33 -18.69
C PRO A 27 9.17 4.01 -18.21
N GLY A 28 8.31 3.08 -17.80
CA GLY A 28 8.67 1.77 -17.29
C GLY A 28 7.86 0.64 -17.92
N PRO A 29 7.91 -0.57 -17.33
CA PRO A 29 7.21 -1.74 -17.85
C PRO A 29 5.69 -1.56 -17.89
N SER A 30 5.00 -2.40 -18.67
CA SER A 30 3.54 -2.42 -18.62
C SER A 30 3.05 -3.01 -17.29
N VAL A 31 1.87 -2.57 -16.86
CA VAL A 31 1.18 -3.15 -15.69
C VAL A 31 0.98 -4.65 -15.88
N ASP A 32 0.63 -5.12 -17.08
CA ASP A 32 0.43 -6.54 -17.38
C ASP A 32 1.66 -7.40 -17.07
N VAL A 33 2.87 -6.90 -17.36
CA VAL A 33 4.12 -7.63 -17.06
C VAL A 33 4.30 -7.78 -15.55
N VAL A 34 4.05 -6.71 -14.78
CA VAL A 34 4.14 -6.75 -13.32
C VAL A 34 3.03 -7.63 -12.74
N SER A 35 1.79 -7.49 -13.19
CA SER A 35 0.65 -8.31 -12.77
C SER A 35 0.86 -9.79 -13.08
N SER A 36 1.46 -10.13 -14.23
CA SER A 36 1.82 -11.52 -14.53
C SER A 36 2.80 -12.07 -13.49
N ARG A 37 3.82 -11.30 -13.10
CA ARG A 37 4.81 -11.70 -12.08
C ARG A 37 4.19 -11.83 -10.68
N LEU A 38 3.26 -10.96 -10.33
CA LEU A 38 2.48 -11.06 -9.08
C LEU A 38 1.66 -12.36 -9.03
N SER A 39 1.09 -12.79 -10.16
CA SER A 39 0.33 -14.03 -10.22
C SER A 39 1.20 -15.30 -10.19
N SER A 40 2.50 -15.18 -10.46
CA SER A 40 3.43 -16.31 -10.55
C SER A 40 4.30 -16.51 -9.30
N ILE A 41 3.95 -15.89 -8.18
CA ILE A 41 4.74 -15.95 -6.94
C ILE A 41 4.78 -17.40 -6.39
N PRO A 42 5.97 -17.99 -6.19
CA PRO A 42 6.08 -19.29 -5.55
C PRO A 42 5.61 -19.21 -4.10
N LYS A 43 4.77 -20.16 -3.66
CA LYS A 43 4.32 -20.24 -2.26
C LYS A 43 5.48 -20.30 -1.26
N SER A 44 6.57 -20.97 -1.63
CA SER A 44 7.80 -21.06 -0.83
C SER A 44 8.47 -19.71 -0.59
N PHE A 45 8.30 -18.75 -1.51
CA PHE A 45 8.85 -17.40 -1.39
C PHE A 45 8.14 -16.58 -0.29
N LEU A 46 6.87 -16.93 0.01
CA LEU A 46 6.03 -16.27 1.01
C LEU A 46 6.03 -16.98 2.37
N ASP A 47 6.85 -18.03 2.54
CA ASP A 47 6.94 -18.80 3.78
C ASP A 47 7.51 -17.94 4.92
N ASP A 48 6.92 -18.03 6.11
CA ASP A 48 7.31 -17.23 7.27
C ASP A 48 8.73 -17.54 7.78
N ARG A 49 9.31 -18.67 7.38
CA ARG A 49 10.69 -19.05 7.71
C ARG A 49 11.73 -18.33 6.86
N VAL A 50 11.35 -17.69 5.75
CA VAL A 50 12.28 -16.95 4.89
C VAL A 50 12.73 -15.66 5.58
N SER A 51 14.04 -15.45 5.73
CA SER A 51 14.55 -14.17 6.25
C SER A 51 14.40 -13.08 5.20
N LEU A 52 13.56 -12.07 5.46
CA LEU A 52 13.39 -10.94 4.53
C LEU A 52 14.69 -10.16 4.34
N LEU A 53 15.49 -9.99 5.40
CA LEU A 53 16.80 -9.33 5.32
C LEU A 53 17.80 -10.14 4.46
N GLY A 54 17.80 -11.47 4.62
CA GLY A 54 18.62 -12.35 3.79
C GLY A 54 18.21 -12.27 2.32
N LEU A 55 16.90 -12.38 2.08
CA LEU A 55 16.31 -12.29 0.76
C LEU A 55 16.60 -10.94 0.08
N ALA A 56 16.48 -9.83 0.79
CA ALA A 56 16.83 -8.51 0.26
C ALA A 56 18.32 -8.38 -0.08
N GLY A 57 19.19 -9.00 0.72
CA GLY A 57 20.63 -9.09 0.41
C GLY A 57 20.89 -9.86 -0.88
N ASP A 58 20.22 -11.00 -1.06
CA ASP A 58 20.39 -11.86 -2.23
C ASP A 58 19.81 -11.21 -3.50
N VAL A 59 18.63 -10.61 -3.40
CA VAL A 59 17.88 -10.07 -4.55
C VAL A 59 18.38 -8.70 -5.00
N LEU A 60 18.61 -7.79 -4.05
CA LEU A 60 18.95 -6.40 -4.38
C LEU A 60 20.46 -6.17 -4.45
N GLY A 61 21.27 -7.20 -4.19
CA GLY A 61 22.71 -7.06 -4.03
C GLY A 61 23.06 -6.07 -2.92
N ALA A 62 22.18 -5.89 -1.94
CA ALA A 62 22.39 -4.91 -0.89
C ALA A 62 23.64 -5.33 -0.10
N ASP A 63 24.63 -4.43 -0.01
CA ASP A 63 25.89 -4.64 0.72
C ASP A 63 25.69 -4.73 2.27
N ARG A 64 24.50 -5.16 2.73
CA ARG A 64 24.12 -5.34 4.14
C ARG A 64 24.32 -4.07 4.98
N GLY A 65 23.98 -2.90 4.44
CA GLY A 65 24.06 -1.63 5.17
C GLY A 65 25.36 -0.84 4.97
N ARG A 66 26.20 -1.21 4.00
CA ARG A 66 27.45 -0.46 3.72
C ARG A 66 27.24 0.79 2.87
N THR A 67 26.14 0.86 2.13
CA THR A 67 25.71 2.06 1.40
C THR A 67 24.48 2.67 2.06
N PRO A 68 24.25 4.00 1.98
CA PRO A 68 23.05 4.63 2.52
C PRO A 68 21.74 3.94 2.09
N ALA A 69 21.62 3.63 0.78
CA ALA A 69 20.46 2.91 0.25
C ALA A 69 20.27 1.53 0.89
N SER A 70 21.36 0.77 1.10
CA SER A 70 21.27 -0.52 1.78
C SER A 70 20.92 -0.40 3.27
N THR A 71 21.31 0.70 3.94
CA THR A 71 20.95 0.97 5.34
C THR A 71 19.46 1.25 5.48
N GLU A 72 18.87 2.04 4.58
CA GLU A 72 17.44 2.30 4.58
C GLU A 72 16.60 1.02 4.41
N ILE A 73 17.03 0.12 3.52
CA ILE A 73 16.37 -1.18 3.31
C ILE A 73 16.46 -2.04 4.58
N VAL A 74 17.64 -2.10 5.22
CA VAL A 74 17.81 -2.85 6.47
C VAL A 74 16.95 -2.28 7.59
N GLN A 75 16.90 -0.95 7.74
CA GLN A 75 16.05 -0.28 8.72
C GLN A 75 14.57 -0.58 8.47
N LEU A 76 14.10 -0.40 7.23
CA LEU A 76 12.72 -0.71 6.86
C LEU A 76 12.33 -2.15 7.13
N LEU A 77 13.16 -3.12 6.75
CA LEU A 77 12.84 -4.54 6.97
C LEU A 77 12.90 -4.93 8.46
N THR A 78 13.75 -4.26 9.23
CA THR A 78 13.76 -4.36 10.70
C THR A 78 12.46 -3.81 11.28
N ASP A 79 12.00 -2.66 10.79
CA ASP A 79 10.72 -2.06 11.19
C ASP A 79 9.54 -2.95 10.84
N VAL A 80 9.49 -3.49 9.61
CA VAL A 80 8.48 -4.46 9.19
C VAL A 80 8.46 -5.67 10.13
N ALA A 81 9.63 -6.21 10.50
CA ALA A 81 9.70 -7.34 11.44
C ALA A 81 9.17 -6.98 12.84
N GLN A 82 9.42 -5.76 13.32
CA GLN A 82 8.92 -5.29 14.63
C GLN A 82 7.40 -5.12 14.67
N THR A 83 6.73 -4.87 13.53
CA THR A 83 5.26 -4.80 13.49
C THR A 83 4.59 -6.13 13.85
N ARG A 84 5.30 -7.27 13.67
CA ARG A 84 4.76 -8.63 13.77
C ARG A 84 3.53 -8.88 12.86
N SER A 85 3.31 -8.02 11.87
CA SER A 85 2.21 -8.17 10.91
C SER A 85 2.60 -9.14 9.80
N SER A 86 1.82 -10.21 9.64
CA SER A 86 1.96 -11.15 8.52
C SER A 86 1.69 -10.47 7.18
N ALA A 87 0.75 -9.51 7.13
CA ALA A 87 0.46 -8.73 5.95
C ALA A 87 1.66 -7.86 5.55
N ALA A 88 2.26 -7.13 6.49
CA ALA A 88 3.44 -6.31 6.18
C ALA A 88 4.62 -7.14 5.70
N ARG A 89 4.87 -8.27 6.38
CA ARG A 89 5.91 -9.23 5.98
C ARG A 89 5.67 -9.76 4.57
N ARG A 90 4.44 -10.19 4.25
CA ARG A 90 4.08 -10.68 2.91
C ARG A 90 4.19 -9.58 1.86
N GLY A 91 3.77 -8.35 2.16
CA GLY A 91 3.91 -7.22 1.25
C GLY A 91 5.37 -6.93 0.88
N ALA A 92 6.27 -6.97 1.87
CA ALA A 92 7.71 -6.88 1.63
C ALA A 92 8.25 -8.05 0.79
N ALA A 93 7.83 -9.29 1.10
CA ALA A 93 8.23 -10.46 0.31
C ALA A 93 7.76 -10.34 -1.15
N ILE A 94 6.52 -9.94 -1.40
CA ILE A 94 6.00 -9.78 -2.76
C ILE A 94 6.76 -8.70 -3.53
N ALA A 95 7.10 -7.57 -2.91
CA ALA A 95 7.98 -6.57 -3.53
C ALA A 95 9.35 -7.16 -3.90
N LEU A 96 10.00 -7.89 -2.98
CA LEU A 96 11.27 -8.56 -3.26
C LEU A 96 11.15 -9.59 -4.39
N TRP A 97 10.04 -10.32 -4.48
CA TRP A 97 9.81 -11.24 -5.59
C TRP A 97 9.84 -10.53 -6.94
N LEU A 98 9.30 -9.32 -7.05
CA LEU A 98 9.24 -8.63 -8.34
C LEU A 98 10.63 -8.39 -8.93
N TRP A 99 11.62 -8.01 -8.12
CA TRP A 99 13.02 -7.96 -8.58
C TRP A 99 13.65 -9.34 -8.74
N ALA A 100 13.42 -10.26 -7.79
CA ALA A 100 13.97 -11.62 -7.86
C ALA A 100 13.51 -12.38 -9.13
N SER A 101 12.30 -12.08 -9.58
CA SER A 101 11.69 -12.69 -10.76
C SER A 101 12.40 -12.30 -12.06
N GLU A 102 13.24 -11.25 -12.08
CA GLU A 102 14.03 -10.90 -13.27
C GLU A 102 15.02 -12.00 -13.67
N ASP A 103 15.55 -12.74 -12.72
CA ASP A 103 16.46 -13.87 -12.98
C ASP A 103 15.75 -15.08 -13.61
N LEU A 104 14.45 -15.22 -13.34
CA LEU A 104 13.64 -16.36 -13.80
C LEU A 104 12.83 -16.04 -15.06
N LEU A 105 12.27 -14.83 -15.12
CA LEU A 105 11.29 -14.39 -16.12
C LEU A 105 11.87 -13.34 -17.09
N GLY A 106 13.17 -13.07 -16.98
CA GLY A 106 13.89 -12.05 -17.75
C GLY A 106 13.77 -10.66 -17.14
N ALA A 107 14.67 -9.76 -17.52
CA ALA A 107 14.69 -8.39 -16.99
C ALA A 107 13.42 -7.61 -17.38
N PHE A 108 13.04 -6.66 -16.53
CA PHE A 108 12.02 -5.67 -16.92
C PHE A 108 12.53 -4.83 -18.10
N THR A 109 11.62 -4.46 -19.01
CA THR A 109 11.93 -3.55 -20.12
C THR A 109 10.89 -2.43 -20.17
N PRO A 110 11.28 -1.16 -19.92
CA PRO A 110 12.57 -0.69 -19.39
C PRO A 110 12.95 -1.28 -18.02
N ARG A 111 14.25 -1.31 -17.71
CA ARG A 111 14.77 -1.84 -16.44
C ARG A 111 14.35 -0.94 -15.28
N LEU A 112 13.94 -1.55 -14.17
CA LEU A 112 13.64 -0.82 -12.93
C LEU A 112 14.90 -0.62 -12.10
N GLU A 113 15.06 0.57 -11.52
CA GLU A 113 16.20 0.89 -10.67
C GLU A 113 15.98 0.42 -9.23
N THR A 114 16.99 -0.22 -8.64
CA THR A 114 16.95 -0.64 -7.23
C THR A 114 17.20 0.51 -6.26
N ALA A 115 17.59 1.70 -6.74
CA ALA A 115 17.72 2.91 -5.93
C ALA A 115 16.41 3.28 -5.22
N HIS A 116 15.28 2.82 -5.75
CA HIS A 116 13.94 3.04 -5.21
C HIS A 116 13.42 1.88 -4.36
N ALA A 117 14.25 0.88 -4.06
CA ALA A 117 13.81 -0.33 -3.37
C ALA A 117 13.25 -0.05 -1.97
N SER A 118 13.87 0.83 -1.19
CA SER A 118 13.41 1.21 0.16
C SER A 118 11.96 1.72 0.14
N ARG A 119 11.67 2.78 -0.62
CA ARG A 119 10.31 3.34 -0.72
C ARG A 119 9.30 2.38 -1.34
N THR A 120 9.71 1.58 -2.32
CA THR A 120 8.85 0.58 -2.97
C THR A 120 8.46 -0.55 -2.01
N LEU A 121 9.43 -1.08 -1.25
CA LEU A 121 9.19 -2.05 -0.20
C LEU A 121 8.23 -1.48 0.85
N ALA A 122 8.42 -0.22 1.26
CA ALA A 122 7.58 0.44 2.24
C ALA A 122 6.15 0.64 1.73
N ALA A 123 5.98 1.02 0.46
CA ALA A 123 4.67 1.22 -0.15
C ALA A 123 3.85 -0.08 -0.18
N LEU A 124 4.46 -1.22 -0.52
CA LEU A 124 3.73 -2.49 -0.45
C LEU A 124 3.55 -2.97 0.99
N ALA A 125 4.61 -2.98 1.81
CA ALA A 125 4.60 -3.58 3.14
C ALA A 125 3.82 -2.77 4.19
N LEU A 126 3.80 -1.43 4.09
CA LEU A 126 3.25 -0.56 5.13
C LEU A 126 2.01 0.20 4.66
N ARG A 127 1.97 0.64 3.40
CA ARG A 127 0.82 1.38 2.85
C ARG A 127 -0.27 0.44 2.36
N LEU A 128 0.01 -0.36 1.32
CA LEU A 128 -1.00 -1.19 0.68
C LEU A 128 -1.42 -2.38 1.56
N ALA A 129 -0.46 -3.07 2.18
CA ALA A 129 -0.75 -4.21 3.05
C ALA A 129 -1.54 -3.85 4.34
N ALA A 130 -1.64 -2.55 4.66
CA ALA A 130 -2.49 -2.09 5.76
C ALA A 130 -3.98 -2.11 5.41
N VAL A 131 -4.33 -2.06 4.12
CA VAL A 131 -5.72 -1.92 3.65
C VAL A 131 -6.19 -3.02 2.72
N VAL A 132 -5.27 -3.81 2.15
CA VAL A 132 -5.57 -4.97 1.30
C VAL A 132 -4.69 -6.14 1.72
N ASP A 133 -5.28 -7.32 1.92
CA ASP A 133 -4.50 -8.52 2.25
C ASP A 133 -3.60 -8.87 1.05
N PRO A 134 -2.28 -9.06 1.24
CA PRO A 134 -1.36 -9.38 0.15
C PRO A 134 -1.69 -10.67 -0.63
N SER A 135 -2.50 -11.57 -0.07
CA SER A 135 -3.01 -12.73 -0.81
C SER A 135 -3.95 -12.33 -1.95
N GLU A 136 -4.70 -11.23 -1.80
CA GLU A 136 -5.58 -10.70 -2.84
C GLU A 136 -4.80 -10.10 -4.00
N TRP A 137 -3.58 -9.62 -3.79
CA TRP A 137 -2.71 -9.16 -4.89
C TRP A 137 -2.36 -10.30 -5.86
N ILE A 138 -2.48 -11.55 -5.40
CA ILE A 138 -2.23 -12.75 -6.20
C ILE A 138 -3.53 -13.29 -6.76
N SER A 139 -4.62 -13.34 -5.99
CA SER A 139 -5.87 -13.99 -6.41
C SER A 139 -6.88 -13.07 -7.09
N ASP A 140 -6.91 -11.79 -6.76
CA ASP A 140 -7.89 -10.82 -7.26
C ASP A 140 -7.28 -9.89 -8.32
N ALA A 141 -7.94 -9.76 -9.47
CA ALA A 141 -7.40 -8.99 -10.59
C ALA A 141 -7.37 -7.49 -10.32
N GLU A 142 -8.34 -6.94 -9.58
CA GLU A 142 -8.39 -5.51 -9.24
C GLU A 142 -7.30 -5.17 -8.21
N ARG A 143 -7.14 -5.99 -7.18
CA ARG A 143 -6.08 -5.81 -6.17
C ARG A 143 -4.69 -6.05 -6.74
N ARG A 144 -4.56 -6.94 -7.72
CA ARG A 144 -3.31 -7.15 -8.46
C ARG A 144 -2.94 -5.94 -9.33
N ASP A 145 -3.91 -5.33 -10.00
CA ASP A 145 -3.71 -4.08 -10.76
C ASP A 145 -3.26 -2.94 -9.83
N GLU A 146 -3.92 -2.78 -8.68
CA GLU A 146 -3.54 -1.81 -7.65
C GLU A 146 -2.10 -2.03 -7.14
N ALA A 147 -1.75 -3.27 -6.80
CA ALA A 147 -0.41 -3.62 -6.33
C ALA A 147 0.67 -3.39 -7.41
N ALA A 148 0.38 -3.74 -8.67
CA ALA A 148 1.29 -3.53 -9.79
C ALA A 148 1.53 -2.04 -10.05
N ARG A 149 0.48 -1.22 -10.06
CA ARG A 149 0.58 0.23 -10.24
C ARG A 149 1.29 0.91 -9.08
N THR A 150 1.01 0.48 -7.84
CA THR A 150 1.71 0.94 -6.64
C THR A 150 3.20 0.62 -6.73
N PHE A 151 3.55 -0.61 -7.09
CA PHE A 151 4.94 -1.02 -7.27
C PHE A 151 5.66 -0.16 -8.31
N LEU A 152 5.04 0.07 -9.48
CA LEU A 152 5.63 0.88 -10.56
C LEU A 152 5.87 2.33 -10.11
N LEU A 153 4.86 2.99 -9.55
CA LEU A 153 4.99 4.38 -9.07
C LEU A 153 6.17 4.53 -8.11
N TRP A 154 6.23 3.67 -7.09
CA TRP A 154 7.26 3.78 -6.06
C TRP A 154 8.63 3.29 -6.54
N SER A 155 8.67 2.46 -7.59
CA SER A 155 9.88 2.12 -8.34
C SER A 155 10.32 3.24 -9.29
N GLY A 156 9.66 4.41 -9.28
CA GLY A 156 9.99 5.55 -10.14
C GLY A 156 9.55 5.37 -11.59
N ALA A 157 8.53 4.54 -11.84
CA ALA A 157 8.11 4.16 -13.18
C ALA A 157 6.64 4.51 -13.47
N LEU A 158 6.38 5.01 -14.68
CA LEU A 158 5.06 5.06 -15.30
C LEU A 158 4.80 3.76 -16.06
N PRO A 159 3.58 3.21 -16.01
CA PRO A 159 3.19 2.10 -16.88
C PRO A 159 3.46 2.39 -18.37
N ALA A 160 3.95 1.37 -19.09
CA ALA A 160 4.17 1.50 -20.54
C ALA A 160 2.90 1.94 -21.27
N GLY A 161 3.00 3.01 -22.08
CA GLY A 161 1.89 3.54 -22.87
C GLY A 161 0.96 4.48 -22.12
N GLU A 162 1.17 4.72 -20.82
CA GLU A 162 0.42 5.69 -20.03
C GLU A 162 1.26 6.96 -19.80
N ASP A 163 0.65 8.13 -19.96
CA ASP A 163 1.24 9.37 -19.45
C ASP A 163 0.98 9.50 -17.94
N ARG A 164 1.63 10.50 -17.31
CA ARG A 164 1.54 10.71 -15.86
C ARG A 164 0.10 10.95 -15.38
N GLU A 165 -0.68 11.71 -16.15
CA GLU A 165 -2.07 12.04 -15.79
C GLU A 165 -2.94 10.79 -15.83
N THR A 166 -2.83 10.01 -16.89
CA THR A 166 -3.55 8.73 -17.07
C THR A 166 -3.15 7.74 -15.99
N ALA A 167 -1.85 7.54 -15.76
CA ALA A 167 -1.36 6.60 -14.76
C ALA A 167 -1.82 6.97 -13.34
N ARG A 168 -1.80 8.26 -13.00
CA ARG A 168 -2.30 8.77 -11.72
C ARG A 168 -3.79 8.56 -11.58
N SER A 169 -4.57 8.94 -12.59
CA SER A 169 -6.02 8.75 -12.58
C SER A 169 -6.42 7.28 -12.39
N LEU A 170 -5.74 6.37 -13.09
CA LEU A 170 -5.98 4.94 -12.97
C LEU A 170 -5.58 4.37 -11.60
N LEU A 171 -4.47 4.83 -11.01
CA LEU A 171 -4.10 4.43 -9.65
C LEU A 171 -5.12 4.97 -8.63
N ASP A 172 -5.52 6.24 -8.74
CA ASP A 172 -6.51 6.87 -7.84
C ASP A 172 -7.86 6.13 -7.87
N MET A 173 -8.30 5.64 -9.05
CA MET A 173 -9.52 4.83 -9.17
C MET A 173 -9.42 3.48 -8.44
N ARG A 174 -8.20 2.95 -8.30
CA ARG A 174 -7.91 1.64 -7.70
C ARG A 174 -7.50 1.70 -6.23
N ASP A 175 -7.06 2.86 -5.75
CA ASP A 175 -6.48 3.04 -4.42
C ASP A 175 -7.48 2.73 -3.29
N SER A 176 -7.30 1.55 -2.70
CA SER A 176 -8.09 1.04 -1.58
C SER A 176 -7.95 1.92 -0.36
N LEU A 177 -6.80 2.56 -0.15
CA LEU A 177 -6.61 3.46 0.98
C LEU A 177 -7.54 4.67 0.86
N GLN A 178 -7.58 5.30 -0.32
CA GLN A 178 -8.46 6.42 -0.60
C GLN A 178 -9.94 6.00 -0.55
N ARG A 179 -10.29 4.84 -1.14
CA ARG A 179 -11.64 4.29 -1.12
C ARG A 179 -12.12 4.01 0.31
N ASN A 180 -11.31 3.34 1.13
CA ASN A 180 -11.65 3.02 2.52
C ASN A 180 -11.76 4.29 3.37
N GLY A 181 -10.88 5.27 3.18
CA GLY A 181 -10.95 6.57 3.85
C GLY A 181 -12.25 7.32 3.53
N ALA A 182 -12.64 7.35 2.25
CA ALA A 182 -13.89 7.98 1.82
C ALA A 182 -15.13 7.29 2.42
N LEU A 183 -15.14 5.94 2.46
CA LEU A 183 -16.22 5.17 3.08
C LEU A 183 -16.31 5.43 4.59
N ALA A 184 -15.19 5.47 5.29
CA ALA A 184 -15.15 5.78 6.72
C ALA A 184 -15.65 7.19 7.02
N ALA A 185 -15.26 8.19 6.21
CA ALA A 185 -15.75 9.56 6.34
C ALA A 185 -17.26 9.65 6.11
N ALA A 186 -17.78 9.00 5.07
CA ALA A 186 -19.22 8.97 4.79
C ALA A 186 -20.03 8.28 5.90
N ALA A 187 -19.49 7.19 6.48
CA ALA A 187 -20.11 6.51 7.61
C ALA A 187 -20.16 7.40 8.87
N ALA A 188 -19.08 8.13 9.17
CA ALA A 188 -19.04 9.07 10.28
C ALA A 188 -20.04 10.22 10.11
N GLU A 189 -20.16 10.78 8.90
CA GLU A 189 -21.14 11.82 8.60
C GLU A 189 -22.58 11.31 8.75
N HIS A 190 -22.87 10.09 8.29
CA HIS A 190 -24.19 9.48 8.47
C HIS A 190 -24.53 9.27 9.96
N ALA A 191 -23.59 8.74 10.75
CA ALA A 191 -23.77 8.57 12.18
C ALA A 191 -24.05 9.91 12.90
N HIS A 192 -23.30 10.96 12.55
CA HIS A 192 -23.52 12.29 13.10
C HIS A 192 -24.90 12.85 12.76
N ARG A 193 -25.37 12.70 11.52
CA ARG A 193 -26.74 13.14 11.13
C ARG A 193 -27.84 12.43 11.91
N LEU A 194 -27.67 11.15 12.21
CA LEU A 194 -28.61 10.38 13.03
C LEU A 194 -28.63 10.88 14.48
N GLU A 195 -27.46 11.18 15.05
CA GLU A 195 -27.33 11.74 16.40
C GLU A 195 -28.03 13.10 16.52
N VAL A 196 -27.79 14.01 15.56
CA VAL A 196 -28.45 15.32 15.50
C VAL A 196 -29.97 15.17 15.39
N THR A 197 -30.43 14.27 14.51
CA THR A 197 -31.87 14.00 14.35
C THR A 197 -32.49 13.49 15.64
N ARG A 198 -31.81 12.58 16.35
CA ARG A 198 -32.26 12.06 17.65
C ARG A 198 -32.33 13.16 18.69
N ALA A 199 -31.29 14.00 18.81
CA ALA A 199 -31.26 15.11 19.75
C ALA A 199 -32.39 16.12 19.49
N LEU A 200 -32.69 16.43 18.23
CA LEU A 200 -33.81 17.30 17.84
C LEU A 200 -35.17 16.69 18.20
N ASN A 201 -35.36 15.38 17.97
CA ASN A 201 -36.58 14.69 18.33
C ASN A 201 -36.78 14.63 19.85
N ASP A 202 -35.73 14.35 20.61
CA ASP A 202 -35.76 14.32 22.07
C ASP A 202 -36.07 15.72 22.64
N ALA A 203 -35.50 16.79 22.06
CA ALA A 203 -35.79 18.16 22.44
C ALA A 203 -37.27 18.51 22.18
N ARG A 204 -37.80 18.19 20.98
CA ARG A 204 -39.21 18.40 20.64
C ARG A 204 -40.16 17.64 21.57
N ALA A 205 -39.82 16.39 21.91
CA ALA A 205 -40.61 15.58 22.84
C ALA A 205 -40.66 16.21 24.25
N ARG A 206 -39.53 16.75 24.74
CA ARG A 206 -39.48 17.47 26.03
C ARG A 206 -40.30 18.75 26.00
N GLU A 207 -40.22 19.54 24.94
CA GLU A 207 -41.01 20.76 24.77
C GLU A 207 -42.51 20.48 24.70
N ALA A 208 -42.93 19.43 23.97
CA ALA A 208 -44.33 19.02 23.90
C ALA A 208 -44.84 18.57 25.28
N ALA A 209 -44.07 17.75 26.01
CA ALA A 209 -44.45 17.33 27.35
C ALA A 209 -44.55 18.51 28.33
N ALA A 210 -43.65 19.49 28.25
CA ALA A 210 -43.70 20.68 29.09
C ALA A 210 -44.91 21.58 28.83
N ARG A 211 -45.43 21.62 27.59
CA ARG A 211 -46.64 22.40 27.26
C ARG A 211 -47.93 21.76 27.77
N TYR A 212 -48.03 20.43 27.74
CA TYR A 212 -49.23 19.71 28.22
C TYR A 212 -49.43 19.75 29.74
N THR A 213 -48.38 20.01 30.53
CA THR A 213 -48.47 20.09 32.00
C THR A 213 -48.85 21.49 32.52
N HIS A 214 -49.03 22.47 31.64
CA HIS A 214 -49.36 23.87 31.98
C HIS A 214 -50.78 24.30 31.56
N GLU A 215 -51.62 23.38 31.11
CA GLU A 215 -53.09 23.52 31.01
C GLU A 215 -53.77 22.78 32.17
#